data_AF-V8N4M5-F1
#
_entry.id   AF-V8N4M5-F1
#
_cell.length_a   1.000
_cell.length_b   1.000
_cell.length_c   1.000
_cell.angle_alpha   90.00
_cell.angle_beta   90.00
_cell.angle_gamma   90.00
#
_symmetry.space_group_name_H-M   'P 1'
#
loop_
_entity.id
_entity.type
_entity.pdbx_description
1 polymer ?
#
loop_
_entity_poly.entity_id
_entity_poly.type
_entity_poly.pdbx_seq_one_letter_code
_entity_poly.pdbx_strand_id
1 'polypeptide(L)'
;MSNSQIYRPLNFHIALIGLEIWCKKDKIEVNPAANVTLKSFGEWRETVLLPRKRNDNAQLLTRIDFYGTTIGLGYVGSLCSPKESVAVIQ
;
A
#
# COMPACT_ATOMS: atom_id res chain seq x y z
N MET A 1 -3.66 21.54 10.69
CA MET A 1 -4.13 21.60 9.29
C MET A 1 -4.53 20.20 8.83
N SER A 2 -5.84 19.90 8.75
CA SER A 2 -6.35 18.59 8.29
C SER A 2 -6.50 18.64 6.77
N ASN A 3 -5.55 18.06 6.03
CA ASN A 3 -5.50 18.10 4.56
C ASN A 3 -6.01 16.79 3.90
N SER A 4 -7.11 16.22 4.40
CA SER A 4 -7.79 15.11 3.72
C SER A 4 -8.81 15.61 2.66
N GLN A 5 -8.52 16.72 1.98
CA GLN A 5 -9.53 17.44 1.18
C GLN A 5 -10.06 16.65 -0.02
N ILE A 6 -9.25 15.75 -0.58
CA ILE A 6 -9.62 14.94 -1.76
C ILE A 6 -10.76 13.95 -1.45
N TYR A 7 -10.74 13.32 -0.27
CA TYR A 7 -11.69 12.25 0.08
C TYR A 7 -12.95 12.73 0.81
N ARG A 8 -12.97 13.98 1.30
CA ARG A 8 -14.12 14.54 2.04
C ARG A 8 -15.43 14.52 1.26
N PRO A 9 -15.50 14.91 -0.03
CA PRO A 9 -16.74 14.87 -0.81
C PRO A 9 -17.34 13.46 -0.96
N LEU A 10 -16.53 12.41 -0.77
CA LEU A 10 -16.95 11.01 -0.84
C LEU A 10 -17.38 10.47 0.53
N ASN A 11 -17.48 11.32 1.56
CA ASN A 11 -17.73 10.93 2.95
C ASN A 11 -16.72 9.91 3.49
N PHE A 12 -15.47 9.95 2.98
CA PHE A 12 -14.39 9.08 3.42
C PHE A 12 -13.35 9.87 4.21
N HIS A 13 -13.00 9.38 5.39
CA HIS A 13 -11.95 9.97 6.22
C HIS A 13 -10.73 9.05 6.25
N ILE A 14 -9.59 9.56 5.77
CA ILE A 14 -8.31 8.85 5.83
C ILE A 14 -7.59 9.24 7.11
N ALA A 15 -7.43 8.29 8.03
CA ALA A 15 -6.62 8.43 9.23
C ALA A 15 -5.34 7.60 9.10
N LEU A 16 -4.17 8.24 9.23
CA LEU A 16 -2.88 7.53 9.27
C LEU A 16 -2.69 6.91 10.67
N ILE A 17 -2.90 5.60 10.78
CA ILE A 17 -2.84 4.88 12.06
C ILE A 17 -1.53 4.12 12.30
N GLY A 18 -0.62 4.13 11.32
CA GLY A 18 0.69 3.48 11.40
C GLY A 18 1.60 3.90 10.24
N LEU A 19 2.90 3.95 10.52
CA LEU A 19 3.96 4.24 9.56
C LEU A 19 5.12 3.28 9.85
N GLU A 20 5.65 2.66 8.81
CA GLU A 20 6.79 1.75 8.92
C GLU A 20 7.80 2.03 7.81
N ILE A 21 9.08 2.18 8.18
CA ILE A 21 10.17 2.45 7.25
C ILE A 21 11.12 1.26 7.27
N TRP A 22 11.43 0.70 6.10
CA TRP A 22 12.32 -0.46 5.95
C TRP A 22 13.79 -0.05 5.87
N CYS A 23 14.35 0.52 6.94
CA CYS A 23 15.69 1.13 6.93
C CYS A 23 16.87 0.14 6.78
N LYS A 24 16.66 -1.15 7.08
CA LYS A 24 17.74 -2.15 7.06
C LYS A 24 17.78 -2.92 5.74
N LYS A 25 16.62 -3.36 5.30
CA LYS A 25 16.38 -4.09 4.05
C LYS A 25 14.89 -4.09 3.78
N ASP A 26 14.53 -4.27 2.52
CA ASP A 26 13.15 -4.48 2.14
C ASP A 26 12.62 -5.79 2.72
N LYS A 27 11.33 -5.77 3.11
CA LYS A 27 10.67 -6.96 3.69
C LYS A 27 10.05 -7.87 2.63
N ILE A 28 10.01 -7.39 1.39
CA ILE A 28 9.61 -8.11 0.18
C ILE A 28 10.63 -7.81 -0.92
N GLU A 29 10.61 -8.57 -2.01
CA GLU A 29 11.27 -8.13 -3.23
C GLU A 29 10.45 -6.99 -3.86
N VAL A 30 11.05 -5.80 -3.94
CA VAL A 30 10.50 -4.68 -4.70
C VAL A 30 11.04 -4.80 -6.11
N ASN A 31 10.15 -5.04 -7.08
CA ASN A 31 10.48 -5.32 -8.47
C ASN A 31 9.97 -4.19 -9.39
N PRO A 32 10.71 -3.80 -10.44
CA PRO A 32 10.24 -2.83 -11.44
C PRO A 32 8.93 -3.22 -12.14
N ALA A 33 8.56 -4.50 -12.16
CA ALA A 33 7.23 -4.94 -12.53
C ALA A 33 6.24 -4.68 -11.38
N ALA A 34 5.46 -3.59 -11.47
CA ALA A 34 4.55 -3.13 -10.40
C ALA A 34 3.56 -4.21 -9.93
N ASN A 35 3.09 -5.09 -10.81
CA ASN A 35 2.20 -6.20 -10.47
C ASN A 35 2.86 -7.24 -9.55
N VAL A 36 4.16 -7.49 -9.74
CA VAL A 36 4.93 -8.40 -8.86
C VAL A 36 5.07 -7.77 -7.48
N THR A 37 5.45 -6.49 -7.41
CA THR A 37 5.56 -5.75 -6.14
C THR A 37 4.21 -5.68 -5.41
N LEU A 38 3.12 -5.37 -6.12
CA LEU A 38 1.78 -5.30 -5.53
C LEU A 38 1.36 -6.65 -4.93
N LYS A 39 1.59 -7.75 -5.65
CA LYS A 39 1.28 -9.10 -5.17
C LYS A 39 2.08 -9.44 -3.90
N SER A 40 3.40 -9.25 -3.94
CA SER A 40 4.29 -9.51 -2.80
C SER A 40 3.93 -8.64 -1.58
N PHE A 41 3.57 -7.38 -1.80
CA PHE A 41 3.15 -6.48 -0.73
C PHE A 41 1.81 -6.88 -0.11
N GLY A 42 0.84 -7.33 -0.91
CA GLY A 42 -0.42 -7.88 -0.43
C GLY A 42 -0.23 -9.13 0.45
N GLU A 43 0.63 -10.06 0.00
CA GLU A 43 1.00 -11.26 0.77
C GLU A 43 1.69 -10.91 2.08
N TRP A 44 2.61 -9.94 2.06
CA TRP A 44 3.25 -9.44 3.26
C TRP A 44 2.28 -8.73 4.20
N ARG A 45 1.32 -7.94 3.67
CA ARG A 45 0.29 -7.30 4.51
C ARG A 45 -0.51 -8.34 5.27
N GLU A 46 -1.01 -9.35 4.56
CA GLU A 46 -1.84 -10.42 5.13
C GLU A 46 -1.10 -11.23 6.19
N THR A 47 0.12 -11.68 5.86
CA THR A 47 0.85 -12.65 6.68
C THR A 47 1.75 -12.04 7.75
N VAL A 48 2.16 -10.77 7.60
CA VAL A 48 3.14 -10.12 8.48
C VAL A 48 2.64 -8.83 9.12
N LEU A 49 1.94 -7.96 8.38
CA LEU A 49 1.47 -6.68 8.94
C LEU A 49 0.21 -6.84 9.78
N LEU A 50 -0.84 -7.46 9.23
CA LEU A 50 -2.13 -7.59 9.90
C LEU A 50 -2.07 -8.33 11.24
N PRO A 51 -1.25 -9.40 11.43
CA PRO A 51 -1.13 -10.07 12.72
C PRO A 51 -0.65 -9.18 13.87
N ARG A 52 0.05 -8.08 13.58
CA ARG A 52 0.61 -7.16 14.61
C ARG A 52 0.02 -5.75 14.59
N LYS A 53 -0.63 -5.34 13.49
CA LYS A 53 -1.24 -4.01 13.35
C LYS A 53 -2.46 -4.06 12.45
N ARG A 54 -3.65 -4.06 13.07
CA ARG A 54 -4.93 -3.90 12.36
C ARG A 54 -4.95 -2.59 11.58
N ASN A 55 -5.34 -2.66 10.30
CA ASN A 55 -5.56 -1.54 9.40
C ASN A 55 -6.54 -1.96 8.29
N ASP A 56 -7.31 -1.01 7.76
CA ASP A 56 -8.28 -1.30 6.70
C ASP A 56 -7.63 -1.33 5.31
N ASN A 57 -6.55 -0.57 5.11
CA ASN A 57 -5.77 -0.48 3.87
C ASN A 57 -4.30 -0.18 4.19
N ALA A 58 -3.37 -0.65 3.35
CA ALA A 58 -1.96 -0.24 3.43
C ALA A 58 -1.43 0.20 2.06
N GLN A 59 -0.54 1.19 2.03
CA GLN A 59 0.13 1.67 0.83
C GLN A 59 1.64 1.55 0.98
N LEU A 60 2.30 1.00 -0.02
CA LEU A 60 3.76 0.98 -0.12
C LEU A 60 4.22 2.16 -0.98
N LEU A 61 5.01 3.04 -0.38
CA LEU A 61 5.73 4.09 -1.11
C LEU A 61 7.14 3.59 -1.38
N THR A 62 7.57 3.59 -2.65
CA THR A 62 8.87 3.06 -3.07
C THR A 62 9.59 4.01 -4.01
N ARG A 63 10.92 3.96 -4.04
CA ARG A 63 11.73 4.73 -5.00
C ARG A 63 12.10 3.93 -6.25
N ILE A 64 11.68 2.67 -6.35
CA ILE A 64 11.90 1.89 -7.58
C ILE A 64 11.12 2.54 -8.71
N ASP A 65 11.77 2.63 -9.87
CA ASP A 65 11.13 3.05 -11.10
C ASP A 65 10.38 1.85 -11.69
N PHE A 66 9.06 1.93 -11.72
CA PHE A 66 8.26 0.87 -12.33
C PHE A 66 8.35 0.95 -13.86
N TYR A 67 8.24 -0.20 -14.53
CA TYR A 67 8.31 -0.25 -15.98
C TYR A 67 7.17 0.54 -16.66
N GLY A 68 7.54 1.21 -17.75
CA GLY A 68 6.62 1.96 -18.59
C GLY A 68 6.24 3.30 -17.97
N THR A 69 4.96 3.65 -18.04
CA THR A 69 4.40 4.91 -17.49
C THR A 69 3.70 4.70 -16.15
N THR A 70 3.87 3.55 -15.53
CA THR A 70 3.17 3.18 -14.30
C THR A 70 3.78 3.91 -13.12
N ILE A 71 3.04 4.83 -12.50
CA ILE A 71 3.45 5.51 -11.26
C ILE A 71 2.89 4.85 -9.98
N GLY A 72 2.00 3.88 -10.14
CA GLY A 72 1.41 3.13 -9.05
C GLY A 72 0.36 2.12 -9.53
N LEU A 73 0.00 1.18 -8.65
CA LEU A 73 -0.96 0.12 -8.95
C LEU A 73 -1.70 -0.32 -7.67
N GLY A 74 -2.98 -0.67 -7.81
CA GLY A 74 -3.79 -1.22 -6.72
C GLY A 74 -4.90 -2.12 -7.26
N TYR A 75 -5.45 -2.96 -6.39
CA TYR A 75 -6.58 -3.81 -6.73
C TYR A 75 -7.89 -3.01 -6.72
N VAL A 76 -8.80 -3.35 -7.63
CA VAL A 76 -10.10 -2.66 -7.76
C VAL A 76 -11.12 -3.29 -6.80
N GLY A 77 -11.85 -2.47 -6.06
CA GLY A 77 -12.96 -2.93 -5.22
C GLY A 77 -12.56 -3.77 -4.01
N SER A 78 -11.29 -3.75 -3.61
CA SER A 78 -10.71 -4.66 -2.61
C SER A 78 -10.57 -4.06 -1.20
N LEU A 79 -11.20 -2.92 -0.92
CA LEU A 79 -11.09 -2.26 0.39
C LEU A 79 -11.48 -3.23 1.52
N CYS A 80 -10.70 -3.26 2.60
CA CYS A 80 -10.84 -4.19 3.73
C CYS A 80 -10.51 -5.67 3.45
N SER A 81 -10.24 -6.09 2.21
CA SER A 81 -9.70 -7.43 1.92
C SER A 81 -8.37 -7.63 2.67
N PRO A 82 -8.15 -8.76 3.40
CA PRO A 82 -6.91 -9.00 4.12
C PRO A 82 -5.66 -8.97 3.23
N LYS A 83 -5.77 -9.51 2.02
CA LYS A 83 -4.66 -9.59 1.06
C LYS A 83 -4.65 -8.42 0.09
N GLU A 84 -5.81 -8.07 -0.47
CA GLU A 84 -5.88 -7.20 -1.64
C GLU A 84 -6.15 -5.74 -1.30
N SER A 85 -6.37 -5.38 -0.03
CA SER A 85 -6.48 -3.98 0.37
C SER A 85 -5.11 -3.31 0.48
N VAL A 86 -4.42 -3.26 -0.65
CA VAL A 86 -3.09 -2.69 -0.81
C VAL A 86 -2.96 -1.90 -2.12
N ALA A 87 -2.05 -0.93 -2.11
CA ALA A 87 -1.56 -0.28 -3.32
C ALA A 87 -0.04 -0.03 -3.21
N VAL A 88 0.62 0.08 -4.36
CA VAL A 88 2.03 0.46 -4.48
C VAL A 88 2.12 1.76 -5.27
N ILE A 89 2.96 2.70 -4.84
CA ILE A 89 3.13 4.03 -5.44
C ILE A 89 4.64 4.35 -5.49
N GLN A 90 5.09 4.86 -6.64
CA GLN A 90 6.44 5.40 -6.86
C GLN A 90 6.57 6.84 -6.33
#